data_AF-A0A847LCW5-F1
#
_entry.id   AF-A0A847LCW5-F1
#
_cell.length_a   1.000
_cell.length_b   1.000
_cell.length_c   1.000
_cell.angle_alpha   90.00
_cell.angle_beta   90.00
_cell.angle_gamma   90.00
#
_symmetry.space_group_name_H-M   'P 1'
#
loop_
_entity.id
_entity.type
_entity.pdbx_description
1 polymer ?
#
loop_
_entity_poly.entity_id
_entity_poly.type
_entity_poly.pdbx_seq_one_letter_code
_entity_poly.pdbx_strand_id
1 'polypeptide(L)'
;MNSTGAVFARIPAGGLEALATAVTQARAVSRHSSPLGILAGDAVNHGFALVDRWGPRDNMPMWGEGPDLDVAAELAVLSRLVGEVVAFYTIDEGLTMGLWGAWKNGTLARKLWWSDGRWEWADGEPQPWEKPLFAPDALESALLQAREEGRDEGEVRAAFIAERIAAGAAFPVPNWLSGHIRVLCRAPGWGFEPWPRRSEVVAQLPSSRPSASGRGLAK
;
A
#
# COMPACT_ATOMS: atom_id res chain seq x y z
N MET A 1 16.40 -11.10 -4.77
CA MET A 1 15.73 -9.93 -4.20
C MET A 1 14.26 -10.28 -4.02
N ASN A 2 13.82 -10.43 -2.79
CA ASN A 2 12.44 -10.83 -2.47
C ASN A 2 11.58 -9.56 -2.37
N SER A 3 10.78 -9.26 -3.38
CA SER A 3 9.91 -8.08 -3.33
C SER A 3 8.47 -8.45 -3.08
N THR A 4 7.79 -7.64 -2.27
CA THR A 4 6.38 -7.82 -1.93
C THR A 4 5.70 -6.46 -1.90
N GLY A 5 4.46 -6.38 -2.32
CA GLY A 5 3.67 -5.15 -2.20
C GLY A 5 2.18 -5.43 -2.35
N ALA A 6 1.36 -4.45 -2.00
CA ALA A 6 -0.07 -4.51 -2.19
C ALA A 6 -0.71 -3.13 -2.32
N VAL A 7 -1.89 -3.11 -2.91
CA VAL A 7 -2.82 -1.97 -2.83
C VAL A 7 -4.10 -2.45 -2.16
N PHE A 8 -4.49 -1.77 -1.10
CA PHE A 8 -5.77 -1.94 -0.42
C PHE A 8 -6.67 -0.74 -0.70
N ALA A 9 -7.94 -1.02 -0.98
CA ALA A 9 -8.95 0.00 -1.18
C ALA A 9 -10.11 -0.24 -0.23
N ARG A 10 -10.60 0.83 0.40
CA ARG A 10 -11.75 0.75 1.30
C ARG A 10 -12.97 0.21 0.56
N ILE A 11 -13.72 -0.67 1.20
CA ILE A 11 -14.99 -1.16 0.65
C ILE A 11 -16.04 -0.06 0.90
N PRO A 12 -16.63 0.55 -0.15
CA PRO A 12 -17.64 1.58 0.01
C PRO A 12 -18.96 0.98 0.51
N ALA A 13 -19.92 1.83 0.89
CA ALA A 13 -21.22 1.39 1.42
C ALA A 13 -22.02 0.48 0.45
N GLY A 14 -21.78 0.58 -0.86
CA GLY A 14 -22.35 -0.32 -1.87
C GLY A 14 -21.63 -1.67 -2.03
N GLY A 15 -20.73 -2.02 -1.10
CA GLY A 15 -20.01 -3.29 -1.09
C GLY A 15 -19.03 -3.48 -2.24
N LEU A 16 -18.76 -4.75 -2.59
CA LEU A 16 -17.77 -5.11 -3.61
C LEU A 16 -18.20 -4.71 -5.03
N GLU A 17 -19.49 -4.61 -5.32
CA GLU A 17 -19.98 -4.16 -6.63
C GLU A 17 -19.66 -2.67 -6.88
N ALA A 18 -19.91 -1.83 -5.87
CA ALA A 18 -19.52 -0.43 -5.93
C ALA A 18 -18.00 -0.26 -6.00
N LEU A 19 -17.23 -1.10 -5.28
CA LEU A 19 -15.78 -1.12 -5.42
C LEU A 19 -15.34 -1.52 -6.83
N ALA A 20 -15.97 -2.52 -7.45
CA ALA A 20 -15.61 -2.97 -8.80
C ALA A 20 -15.85 -1.87 -9.85
N THR A 21 -16.94 -1.11 -9.67
CA THR A 21 -17.24 0.07 -10.48
C THR A 21 -16.15 1.15 -10.29
N ALA A 22 -15.76 1.43 -9.06
CA ALA A 22 -14.71 2.40 -8.75
C ALA A 22 -13.35 2.00 -9.33
N VAL A 23 -12.97 0.72 -9.21
CA VAL A 23 -11.75 0.18 -9.82
C VAL A 23 -11.77 0.36 -11.34
N THR A 24 -12.89 0.06 -11.99
CA THR A 24 -13.01 0.24 -13.45
C THR A 24 -12.81 1.70 -13.86
N GLN A 25 -13.38 2.65 -13.11
CA GLN A 25 -13.20 4.08 -13.36
C GLN A 25 -11.75 4.54 -13.12
N ALA A 26 -11.11 4.04 -12.06
CA ALA A 26 -9.72 4.36 -11.75
C ALA A 26 -8.76 3.86 -12.84
N ARG A 27 -8.96 2.65 -13.38
CA ARG A 27 -8.14 2.10 -14.47
C ARG A 27 -8.21 2.92 -15.76
N ALA A 28 -9.31 3.63 -15.98
CA ALA A 28 -9.49 4.42 -17.20
C ALA A 28 -8.51 5.61 -17.29
N VAL A 29 -7.98 6.10 -16.16
CA VAL A 29 -7.08 7.26 -16.16
C VAL A 29 -5.64 6.94 -16.52
N SER A 30 -5.18 5.72 -16.28
CA SER A 30 -3.79 5.31 -16.50
C SER A 30 -3.55 4.60 -17.83
N ARG A 31 -4.52 4.64 -18.76
CA ARG A 31 -4.42 4.16 -20.15
C ARG A 31 -3.78 2.76 -20.26
N HIS A 32 -4.63 1.73 -20.22
CA HIS A 32 -4.37 0.33 -20.58
C HIS A 32 -3.37 -0.51 -19.74
N SER A 33 -2.64 0.06 -18.78
CA SER A 33 -1.65 -0.69 -17.99
C SER A 33 -1.97 -0.84 -16.50
N SER A 34 -3.09 -0.27 -16.01
CA SER A 34 -3.43 -0.43 -14.59
C SER A 34 -3.81 -1.87 -14.25
N PRO A 35 -3.12 -2.46 -13.27
CA PRO A 35 -3.38 -3.81 -12.77
C PRO A 35 -4.57 -3.91 -11.82
N LEU A 36 -5.18 -2.77 -11.45
CA LEU A 36 -6.18 -2.73 -10.38
C LEU A 36 -7.33 -3.70 -10.69
N GLY A 37 -7.69 -4.50 -9.69
CA GLY A 37 -8.75 -5.50 -9.76
C GLY A 37 -9.00 -6.09 -8.39
N ILE A 38 -10.26 -6.33 -8.01
CA ILE A 38 -10.56 -6.89 -6.70
C ILE A 38 -10.03 -8.34 -6.64
N LEU A 39 -9.03 -8.57 -5.80
CA LEU A 39 -8.37 -9.87 -5.64
C LEU A 39 -8.94 -10.66 -4.46
N ALA A 40 -9.22 -9.95 -3.38
CA ALA A 40 -9.81 -10.49 -2.18
C ALA A 40 -10.53 -9.38 -1.41
N GLY A 41 -11.68 -9.71 -0.83
CA GLY A 41 -12.45 -8.77 -0.04
C GLY A 41 -13.73 -9.43 0.44
N ASP A 42 -14.21 -9.02 1.60
CA ASP A 42 -15.49 -9.45 2.14
C ASP A 42 -16.08 -8.26 2.88
N ALA A 43 -17.18 -7.71 2.36
CA ALA A 43 -17.79 -6.50 2.93
C ALA A 43 -18.38 -6.73 4.34
N VAL A 44 -18.61 -7.98 4.74
CA VAL A 44 -19.10 -8.33 6.08
C VAL A 44 -17.96 -8.31 7.08
N ASN A 45 -16.80 -8.85 6.70
CA ASN A 45 -15.68 -9.10 7.60
C ASN A 45 -14.57 -8.04 7.52
N HIS A 46 -14.44 -7.35 6.39
CA HIS A 46 -13.32 -6.47 6.07
C HIS A 46 -13.77 -5.03 5.81
N GLY A 47 -12.94 -4.07 6.21
CA GLY A 47 -13.12 -2.65 5.85
C GLY A 47 -12.48 -2.30 4.51
N PHE A 48 -11.53 -3.11 4.05
CA PHE A 48 -10.78 -2.92 2.81
C PHE A 48 -10.73 -4.22 2.01
N ALA A 49 -10.56 -4.08 0.70
CA ALA A 49 -10.27 -5.17 -0.22
C ALA A 49 -8.85 -5.01 -0.77
N LEU A 50 -8.21 -6.14 -1.06
CA LEU A 50 -6.97 -6.20 -1.83
C LEU A 50 -7.32 -5.96 -3.30
N VAL A 51 -6.76 -4.91 -3.91
CA VAL A 51 -7.05 -4.50 -5.29
C VAL A 51 -5.84 -4.54 -6.24
N ASP A 52 -4.65 -4.80 -5.72
CA ASP A 52 -3.47 -5.18 -6.51
C ASP A 52 -2.38 -5.75 -5.57
N ARG A 53 -1.42 -6.48 -6.13
CA ARG A 53 -0.35 -7.13 -5.36
C ARG A 53 0.91 -7.38 -6.18
N TRP A 54 2.06 -7.43 -5.49
CA TRP A 54 3.37 -7.82 -6.02
C TRP A 54 4.00 -8.91 -5.17
N GLY A 55 4.74 -9.81 -5.81
CA GLY A 55 5.58 -10.81 -5.18
C GLY A 55 6.92 -10.95 -5.91
N PRO A 56 7.79 -11.85 -5.46
CA PRO A 56 9.18 -11.97 -5.95
C PRO A 56 9.32 -12.33 -7.44
N ARG A 57 8.22 -12.65 -8.13
CA ARG A 57 8.20 -12.98 -9.57
C ARG A 57 7.56 -11.88 -10.43
N ASP A 58 7.07 -10.80 -9.82
CA ASP A 58 6.47 -9.68 -10.53
C ASP A 58 7.48 -8.54 -10.70
N ASN A 59 7.34 -7.75 -11.77
CA ASN A 59 8.08 -6.51 -11.91
C ASN A 59 7.62 -5.49 -10.87
N MET A 60 8.53 -4.65 -10.39
CA MET A 60 8.26 -3.53 -9.49
C MET A 60 7.09 -2.66 -10.05
N PRO A 61 6.17 -2.17 -9.20
CA PRO A 61 5.20 -1.18 -9.66
C PRO A 61 5.92 0.04 -10.25
N MET A 62 5.39 0.65 -11.31
CA MET A 62 5.97 1.89 -11.87
C MET A 62 6.10 3.01 -10.82
N TRP A 63 5.13 3.13 -9.90
CA TRP A 63 5.18 4.08 -8.79
C TRP A 63 6.16 3.68 -7.68
N GLY A 64 6.77 2.50 -7.76
CA GLY A 64 7.89 2.06 -6.92
C GLY A 64 9.24 2.10 -7.63
N GLU A 65 9.27 2.22 -8.98
CA GLU A 65 10.52 2.38 -9.75
C GLU A 65 11.21 3.72 -9.50
N GLY A 66 10.44 4.73 -9.08
CA GLY A 66 10.93 5.90 -8.38
C GLY A 66 10.09 6.11 -7.12
N PRO A 67 10.62 6.71 -6.04
CA PRO A 67 9.86 6.95 -4.81
C PRO A 67 8.75 8.02 -4.97
N ASP A 68 8.42 8.40 -6.20
CA ASP A 68 7.41 9.39 -6.52
C ASP A 68 6.01 8.77 -6.59
N LEU A 69 5.33 8.75 -5.45
CA LEU A 69 3.94 8.31 -5.35
C LEU A 69 2.93 9.26 -6.00
N ASP A 70 3.32 10.48 -6.37
CA ASP A 70 2.42 11.43 -7.03
C ASP A 70 2.09 11.00 -8.47
N VAL A 71 2.91 10.12 -9.07
CA VAL A 71 2.64 9.53 -10.40
C VAL A 71 1.54 8.47 -10.37
N ALA A 72 1.10 8.00 -9.19
CA ALA A 72 0.08 6.98 -9.03
C ALA A 72 -1.36 7.52 -9.18
N ALA A 73 -1.64 8.16 -10.33
CA ALA A 73 -2.90 8.85 -10.60
C ALA A 73 -4.14 7.95 -10.42
N GLU A 74 -4.05 6.67 -10.75
CA GLU A 74 -5.13 5.70 -10.54
C GLU A 74 -5.46 5.46 -9.06
N LEU A 75 -4.47 5.50 -8.16
CA LEU A 75 -4.69 5.35 -6.71
C LEU A 75 -5.36 6.60 -6.13
N ALA A 76 -4.95 7.78 -6.60
CA ALA A 76 -5.63 9.03 -6.28
C ALA A 76 -7.11 8.96 -6.74
N VAL A 77 -7.37 8.60 -8.00
CA VAL A 77 -8.74 8.48 -8.51
C VAL A 77 -9.56 7.45 -7.72
N LEU A 78 -9.00 6.27 -7.44
CA LEU A 78 -9.68 5.24 -6.66
C LEU A 78 -10.03 5.76 -5.26
N SER A 79 -9.08 6.38 -4.55
CA SER A 79 -9.33 6.93 -3.21
C SER A 79 -10.40 8.01 -3.18
N ARG A 80 -10.55 8.79 -4.26
CA ARG A 80 -11.65 9.75 -4.38
C ARG A 80 -13.01 9.07 -4.46
N LEU A 81 -13.07 7.88 -5.08
CA LEU A 81 -14.31 7.12 -5.27
C LEU A 81 -14.68 6.28 -4.04
N VAL A 82 -13.68 5.74 -3.32
CA VAL A 82 -13.90 4.82 -2.19
C VAL A 82 -13.56 5.41 -0.82
N GLY A 83 -13.06 6.64 -0.80
CA GLY A 83 -12.64 7.38 0.38
C GLY A 83 -11.16 7.17 0.75
N GLU A 84 -10.68 5.92 0.72
CA GLU A 84 -9.33 5.60 1.21
C GLU A 84 -8.67 4.47 0.42
N VAL A 85 -7.40 4.67 0.07
CA VAL A 85 -6.52 3.69 -0.56
C VAL A 85 -5.18 3.71 0.14
N VAL A 86 -4.63 2.54 0.41
CA VAL A 86 -3.29 2.37 0.99
C VAL A 86 -2.49 1.47 0.06
N ALA A 87 -1.25 1.85 -0.25
CA ALA A 87 -0.34 1.04 -1.03
C ALA A 87 1.01 0.91 -0.34
N PHE A 88 1.66 -0.23 -0.54
CA PHE A 88 3.04 -0.41 -0.11
C PHE A 88 3.80 -1.33 -1.05
N TYR A 89 5.12 -1.17 -1.03
CA TYR A 89 6.06 -2.03 -1.71
C TYR A 89 7.33 -2.13 -0.88
N THR A 90 7.90 -3.33 -0.77
CA THR A 90 9.11 -3.60 0.01
C THR A 90 10.03 -4.55 -0.71
N ILE A 91 11.32 -4.39 -0.46
CA ILE A 91 12.39 -5.26 -0.91
C ILE A 91 13.03 -5.93 0.30
N ASP A 92 13.23 -7.24 0.20
CA ASP A 92 13.77 -8.13 1.22
C ASP A 92 13.03 -7.94 2.56
N GLU A 93 11.70 -8.05 2.49
CA GLU A 93 10.77 -7.88 3.64
C GLU A 93 10.82 -6.47 4.28
N GLY A 94 11.41 -5.50 3.58
CA GLY A 94 11.58 -4.13 4.04
C GLY A 94 12.97 -3.86 4.59
N LEU A 95 13.88 -4.85 4.60
CA LEU A 95 15.27 -4.66 5.07
C LEU A 95 16.06 -3.74 4.15
N THR A 96 15.89 -3.87 2.83
CA THR A 96 16.65 -3.10 1.85
C THR A 96 15.96 -1.76 1.55
N MET A 97 14.66 -1.82 1.27
CA MET A 97 13.88 -0.64 0.88
C MET A 97 12.40 -0.89 1.14
N GLY A 98 11.65 0.17 1.37
CA GLY A 98 10.23 0.15 1.13
C GLY A 98 9.61 1.51 0.95
N LEU A 99 8.38 1.47 0.45
CA LEU A 99 7.57 2.62 0.10
C LEU A 99 6.18 2.37 0.63
N TRP A 100 5.57 3.40 1.17
CA TRP A 100 4.21 3.39 1.66
C TRP A 100 3.50 4.68 1.26
N GLY A 101 2.24 4.55 0.84
CA GLY A 101 1.37 5.67 0.55
C GLY A 101 -0.04 5.43 1.07
N ALA A 102 -0.68 6.47 1.61
CA ALA A 102 -2.13 6.51 1.73
C ALA A 102 -2.69 7.70 1.00
N TRP A 103 -3.74 7.43 0.26
CA TRP A 103 -4.57 8.42 -0.38
C TRP A 103 -5.92 8.49 0.32
N LYS A 104 -6.36 9.70 0.59
CA LYS A 104 -7.66 9.98 1.19
C LYS A 104 -8.40 10.99 0.30
N ASN A 105 -9.58 10.60 -0.16
CA ASN A 105 -10.45 11.44 -0.99
C ASN A 105 -9.74 12.07 -2.22
N GLY A 106 -8.80 11.36 -2.84
CA GLY A 106 -8.07 11.85 -4.02
C GLY A 106 -6.72 12.49 -3.76
N THR A 107 -6.33 12.68 -2.50
CA THR A 107 -5.07 13.34 -2.14
C THR A 107 -4.13 12.35 -1.47
N LEU A 108 -2.84 12.37 -1.83
CA LEU A 108 -1.78 11.64 -1.12
C LEU A 108 -1.64 12.26 0.28
N ALA A 109 -2.20 11.60 1.29
CA ALA A 109 -2.30 12.11 2.66
C ALA A 109 -1.04 11.83 3.48
N ARG A 110 -0.32 10.76 3.14
CA ARG A 110 0.93 10.36 3.78
C ARG A 110 1.79 9.59 2.78
N LYS A 111 3.08 9.90 2.75
CA LYS A 111 4.10 9.30 1.87
C LYS A 111 5.32 8.97 2.72
N LEU A 112 5.68 7.70 2.76
CA LEU A 112 6.85 7.24 3.49
C LEU A 112 7.74 6.43 2.55
N TRP A 113 9.04 6.73 2.56
CA TRP A 113 10.03 5.96 1.82
C TRP A 113 11.24 5.73 2.71
N TRP A 114 11.81 4.54 2.63
CA TRP A 114 13.02 4.19 3.35
C TRP A 114 13.95 3.35 2.49
N SER A 115 15.24 3.50 2.77
CA SER A 115 16.32 2.66 2.27
C SER A 115 17.37 2.50 3.35
N ASP A 116 18.07 1.36 3.36
CA ASP A 116 19.22 1.12 4.24
C ASP A 116 18.92 1.41 5.73
N GLY A 117 17.71 1.06 6.18
CA GLY A 117 17.26 1.22 7.55
C GLY A 117 16.93 2.67 7.99
N ARG A 118 16.84 3.63 7.07
CA ARG A 118 16.50 5.03 7.35
C ARG A 118 15.31 5.52 6.55
N TRP A 119 14.48 6.33 7.17
CA TRP A 119 13.41 7.07 6.49
C TRP A 119 14.04 8.14 5.62
N GLU A 120 13.97 7.97 4.32
CA GLU A 120 14.42 8.99 3.38
C GLU A 120 13.38 10.10 3.28
N TRP A 121 12.09 9.73 3.21
CA TRP A 121 10.96 10.66 3.17
C TRP A 121 9.85 10.30 4.15
N ALA A 122 9.21 11.34 4.68
CA ALA A 122 8.08 11.23 5.59
C ALA A 122 7.15 12.45 5.46
N ASP A 123 6.44 12.54 4.33
CA ASP A 123 5.58 13.68 4.01
C ASP A 123 4.12 13.42 4.37
N GLY A 124 3.38 14.50 4.63
CA GLY A 124 1.97 14.43 5.00
C GLY A 124 1.72 14.10 6.47
N GLU A 125 0.45 14.02 6.85
CA GLU A 125 0.04 13.90 8.24
C GLU A 125 0.26 12.47 8.78
N PRO A 126 0.74 12.32 10.02
CA PRO A 126 0.80 11.02 10.67
C PRO A 126 -0.56 10.32 10.67
N GLN A 127 -0.57 9.06 10.29
CA GLN A 127 -1.80 8.29 10.20
C GLN A 127 -2.09 7.56 11.52
N PRO A 128 -3.36 7.27 11.85
CA PRO A 128 -3.72 6.59 13.10
C PRO A 128 -2.97 5.27 13.33
N TRP A 129 -2.61 4.60 12.24
CA TRP A 129 -1.89 3.35 12.25
C TRP A 129 -0.40 3.47 12.65
N GLU A 130 0.18 4.67 12.59
CA GLU A 130 1.57 4.91 13.02
C GLU A 130 1.68 4.87 14.55
N LYS A 131 0.59 5.12 15.28
CA LYS A 131 0.60 5.23 16.74
C LYS A 131 1.18 4.00 17.47
N PRO A 132 0.83 2.74 17.13
CA PRO A 132 1.42 1.57 17.76
C PRO A 132 2.93 1.42 17.54
N LEU A 133 3.52 2.07 16.52
CA LEU A 133 4.98 2.05 16.31
C LEU A 133 5.75 2.78 17.41
N PHE A 134 5.04 3.62 18.17
CA PHE A 134 5.58 4.43 19.27
C PHE A 134 5.12 3.91 20.65
N ALA A 135 4.54 2.71 20.70
CA ALA A 135 4.10 2.12 21.95
C ALA A 135 5.30 1.74 22.85
N PRO A 136 5.08 1.61 24.19
CA PRO A 136 6.18 1.33 25.13
C PRO A 136 6.98 0.05 24.82
N ASP A 137 6.32 -0.99 24.32
CA ASP A 137 6.94 -2.26 23.89
C ASP A 137 7.83 -2.08 22.63
N ALA A 138 7.39 -1.23 21.69
CA ALA A 138 8.19 -0.84 20.54
C ALA A 138 9.42 -0.02 20.97
N LEU A 139 9.30 0.82 22.01
CA LEU A 139 10.43 1.59 22.56
C LEU A 139 11.47 0.66 23.18
N GLU A 140 11.06 -0.30 24.01
CA GLU A 140 11.98 -1.26 24.61
C GLU A 140 12.74 -2.06 23.55
N SER A 141 12.04 -2.54 22.53
CA SER A 141 12.63 -3.27 21.40
C SER A 141 13.64 -2.41 20.64
N ALA A 142 13.29 -1.14 20.35
CA ALA A 142 14.18 -0.21 19.65
C ALA A 142 15.43 0.15 20.46
N LEU A 143 15.30 0.30 21.78
CA LEU A 143 16.45 0.54 22.68
C LEU A 143 17.38 -0.67 22.76
N LEU A 144 16.83 -1.88 22.80
CA LEU A 144 17.63 -3.11 22.77
C LEU A 144 18.46 -3.19 21.49
N GLN A 145 17.81 -3.00 20.33
CA GLN A 145 18.49 -3.00 19.03
C GLN A 145 19.56 -1.91 18.95
N ALA A 146 19.27 -0.69 19.43
CA ALA A 146 20.24 0.39 19.44
C ALA A 146 21.50 0.03 20.25
N ARG A 147 21.35 -0.66 21.39
CA ARG A 147 22.50 -1.15 22.18
C ARG A 147 23.32 -2.20 21.45
N GLU A 148 22.65 -3.15 20.80
CA GLU A 148 23.31 -4.22 20.04
C GLU A 148 24.08 -3.68 18.83
N GLU A 149 23.56 -2.62 18.20
CA GLU A 149 24.18 -1.95 17.04
C GLU A 149 25.15 -0.82 17.44
N GLY A 150 25.32 -0.51 18.72
CA GLY A 150 26.19 0.57 19.21
C GLY A 150 25.72 1.98 18.83
N ARG A 151 24.40 2.18 18.72
CA ARG A 151 23.74 3.42 18.31
C ARG A 151 23.27 4.24 19.52
N ASP A 152 23.05 5.53 19.31
CA ASP A 152 22.64 6.45 20.38
C ASP A 152 21.19 6.19 20.83
N GLU A 153 21.01 5.75 22.09
CA GLU A 153 19.69 5.62 22.71
C GLU A 153 18.94 6.96 22.84
N GLY A 154 19.66 8.09 22.84
CA GLY A 154 19.09 9.43 22.84
C GLY A 154 18.24 9.71 21.59
N GLU A 155 18.74 9.31 20.42
CA GLU A 155 18.00 9.42 19.14
C GLU A 155 16.73 8.56 19.16
N VAL A 156 16.80 7.36 19.73
CA VAL A 156 15.62 6.48 19.90
C VAL A 156 14.56 7.19 20.74
N ARG A 157 14.94 7.65 21.94
CA ARG A 157 14.00 8.30 22.86
C ARG A 157 13.38 9.55 22.25
N ALA A 158 14.18 10.36 21.56
CA ALA A 158 13.69 11.55 20.86
C ALA A 158 12.64 11.20 19.79
N ALA A 159 12.88 10.16 18.99
CA ALA A 159 11.92 9.70 17.99
C ALA A 159 10.60 9.22 18.62
N PHE A 160 10.67 8.49 19.74
CA PHE A 160 9.48 8.00 20.45
C PHE A 160 8.71 9.10 21.18
N ILE A 161 9.39 10.10 21.75
CA ILE A 161 8.74 11.29 22.33
C ILE A 161 8.02 12.11 21.26
N ALA A 162 8.59 12.18 20.05
CA ALA A 162 7.97 12.91 18.95
C ALA A 162 6.72 12.22 18.38
N GLU A 163 6.52 10.93 18.68
CA GLU A 163 5.41 10.08 18.21
C GLU A 163 5.13 10.19 16.71
N ARG A 164 6.18 10.38 15.91
CA ARG A 164 6.07 10.59 14.46
C ARG A 164 7.28 10.06 13.70
N ILE A 165 7.02 9.51 12.51
CA ILE A 165 8.08 9.17 11.55
C ILE A 165 8.57 10.47 10.91
N ALA A 166 9.89 10.67 10.89
CA ALA A 166 10.54 11.86 10.33
C ALA A 166 11.63 11.47 9.31
N ALA A 167 11.83 12.30 8.29
CA ALA A 167 12.92 12.13 7.33
C ALA A 167 14.30 12.18 8.02
N GLY A 168 15.22 11.33 7.57
CA GLY A 168 16.54 11.10 8.15
C GLY A 168 16.55 10.22 9.41
N ALA A 169 15.39 10.00 10.04
CA ALA A 169 15.30 9.19 11.24
C ALA A 169 15.48 7.70 10.90
N ALA A 170 16.06 6.98 11.85
CA ALA A 170 16.23 5.53 11.76
C ALA A 170 15.31 4.78 12.74
N PHE A 171 14.50 5.52 13.50
CA PHE A 171 13.48 5.00 14.40
C PHE A 171 12.15 5.74 14.15
N PRO A 172 11.00 5.04 14.22
CA PRO A 172 10.86 3.60 14.38
C PRO A 172 11.46 2.86 13.18
N VAL A 173 11.88 1.60 13.39
CA VAL A 173 12.63 0.87 12.36
C VAL A 173 11.72 0.60 11.16
N PRO A 174 12.07 1.03 9.94
CA PRO A 174 11.14 1.03 8.81
C PRO A 174 10.65 -0.36 8.38
N ASN A 175 11.48 -1.39 8.50
CA ASN A 175 11.18 -2.75 8.05
C ASN A 175 10.01 -3.41 8.81
N TRP A 176 9.60 -2.90 9.98
CA TRP A 176 8.47 -3.47 10.74
C TRP A 176 7.11 -3.05 10.19
N LEU A 177 7.05 -2.02 9.34
CA LEU A 177 5.80 -1.48 8.78
C LEU A 177 5.02 -2.53 7.98
N SER A 178 5.74 -3.33 7.19
CA SER A 178 5.19 -4.30 6.25
C SER A 178 4.34 -5.38 6.94
N GLY A 179 4.75 -5.82 8.12
CA GLY A 179 4.03 -6.77 8.97
C GLY A 179 2.73 -6.20 9.54
N HIS A 180 2.66 -4.89 9.75
CA HIS A 180 1.51 -4.24 10.41
C HIS A 180 0.39 -3.88 9.43
N ILE A 181 0.70 -3.57 8.16
CA ILE A 181 -0.28 -3.10 7.15
C ILE A 181 -1.57 -3.92 7.08
N ARG A 182 -1.47 -5.24 7.25
CA ARG A 182 -2.62 -6.17 7.21
C ARG A 182 -3.57 -5.95 8.39
N VAL A 183 -3.03 -5.69 9.57
CA VAL A 183 -3.80 -5.32 10.77
C VAL A 183 -4.45 -3.95 10.58
N LEU A 184 -3.74 -3.02 9.95
CA LEU A 184 -4.16 -1.64 9.78
C LEU A 184 -5.32 -1.48 8.81
N CYS A 185 -5.34 -2.26 7.73
CA CYS A 185 -6.39 -2.16 6.72
C CYS A 185 -7.64 -3.00 7.02
N ARG A 186 -7.71 -3.74 8.15
CA ARG A 186 -8.76 -4.78 8.41
C ARG A 186 -9.14 -5.50 7.11
N ALA A 187 -8.13 -5.95 6.38
CA ALA A 187 -8.23 -6.53 5.05
C ALA A 187 -8.07 -8.06 5.15
N PRO A 188 -8.37 -8.83 4.09
CA PRO A 188 -8.13 -10.27 4.07
C PRO A 188 -6.71 -10.63 4.55
N GLY A 189 -6.64 -11.56 5.52
CA GLY A 189 -5.40 -12.05 6.12
C GLY A 189 -4.70 -13.16 5.33
N TRP A 190 -3.66 -13.73 5.92
CA TRP A 190 -2.81 -14.80 5.37
C TRP A 190 -3.61 -16.00 4.81
N GLY A 191 -3.21 -16.49 3.64
CA GLY A 191 -3.88 -17.58 2.89
C GLY A 191 -3.68 -17.53 1.37
N PHE A 192 -3.10 -16.45 0.84
CA PHE A 192 -2.90 -16.21 -0.59
C PHE A 192 -1.42 -16.29 -1.03
N GLU A 193 -0.55 -16.86 -0.19
CA GLU A 193 0.85 -17.12 -0.53
C GLU A 193 1.04 -18.63 -0.83
N PRO A 194 1.67 -19.01 -1.95
CA PRO A 194 2.26 -18.15 -2.97
C PRO A 194 1.21 -17.46 -3.86
N TRP A 195 1.38 -16.16 -4.07
CA TRP A 195 0.45 -15.35 -4.85
C TRP A 195 0.46 -15.73 -6.35
N PRO A 196 -0.69 -15.93 -7.02
CA PRO A 196 -0.77 -16.24 -8.45
C PRO A 196 -0.34 -15.05 -9.28
N ARG A 197 0.57 -15.20 -10.26
CA ARG A 197 1.30 -14.10 -10.94
C ARG A 197 0.39 -12.92 -11.27
N ARG A 198 0.87 -11.69 -11.17
CA ARG A 198 0.03 -10.51 -11.48
C ARG A 198 -0.60 -10.59 -12.87
N SER A 199 0.08 -11.21 -13.86
CA SER A 199 -0.49 -11.52 -15.17
C SER A 199 -1.68 -12.50 -15.15
N GLU A 200 -1.64 -13.52 -14.28
CA GLU A 200 -2.72 -14.50 -14.11
C GLU A 200 -3.93 -13.86 -13.44
N VAL A 201 -3.68 -13.00 -12.44
CA VAL A 201 -4.69 -12.18 -11.79
C VAL A 201 -5.36 -11.23 -12.80
N VAL A 202 -4.57 -10.48 -13.58
CA VAL A 202 -5.09 -9.57 -14.60
C VAL A 202 -5.88 -10.32 -15.68
N ALA A 203 -5.48 -11.54 -16.04
CA ALA A 203 -6.20 -12.36 -17.01
C ALA A 203 -7.58 -12.85 -16.52
N GLN A 204 -7.79 -12.92 -15.20
CA GLN A 204 -9.07 -13.32 -14.60
C GLN A 204 -10.04 -12.15 -14.43
N LEU A 205 -9.57 -10.91 -14.53
CA LEU A 205 -10.44 -9.74 -14.43
C LEU A 205 -11.33 -9.63 -15.68
N PRO A 206 -12.61 -9.22 -15.54
CA PRO A 206 -13.49 -9.00 -16.67
C PRO A 206 -12.83 -8.05 -17.67
N SER A 207 -12.66 -8.49 -18.93
CA SER A 207 -12.06 -7.65 -19.95
C SER A 207 -12.94 -6.42 -20.17
N SER A 208 -12.40 -5.22 -19.98
CA SER A 208 -13.10 -3.95 -20.26
C SER A 208 -13.22 -3.66 -21.76
N ARG A 209 -13.31 -4.69 -22.61
CA ARG A 209 -13.61 -4.48 -24.02
C ARG A 209 -15.07 -4.01 -24.09
N PRO A 210 -15.37 -2.84 -24.67
CA PRO A 210 -16.74 -2.49 -24.99
C PRO A 210 -17.30 -3.61 -25.86
N SER A 211 -18.47 -4.13 -25.50
CA SER A 211 -19.14 -5.13 -26.32
C SER A 211 -19.34 -4.51 -27.70
N ALA A 212 -18.76 -5.13 -28.73
CA ALA A 212 -19.12 -4.87 -30.11
C ALA A 212 -20.51 -5.47 -30.37
N SER A 213 -21.53 -4.98 -29.67
CA SER A 213 -22.94 -5.30 -29.86
C SER A 213 -23.64 -4.01 -30.28
N GLY A 214 -23.38 -3.57 -31.50
CA GLY A 214 -23.87 -2.29 -32.00
C GLY A 214 -23.53 -1.99 -33.45
N ARG A 215 -23.54 -3.01 -34.33
CA ARG A 215 -23.77 -2.78 -35.77
C ARG A 215 -24.85 -3.74 -36.27
N GLY A 216 -26.05 -3.52 -35.76
CA GLY A 216 -27.28 -3.92 -36.42
C GLY A 216 -27.68 -2.84 -37.43
N LEU A 217 -27.69 -3.24 -38.70
CA LEU A 217 -28.35 -2.68 -39.87
C LEU A 217 -29.01 -1.28 -39.79
N ALA A 218 -28.64 -0.44 -40.76
CA ALA A 218 -29.57 0.48 -41.40
C ALA A 218 -29.36 0.46 -42.92
N LYS A 219 -30.31 -0.23 -43.59
CA LYS A 219 -30.75 -0.20 -45.00
C LYS A 219 -29.72 -0.38 -46.12
#